data_AF-A0A8T0TK00-F1
#
_entry.id   AF-A0A8T0TK00-F1
#
_cell.length_a   1.000
_cell.length_b   1.000
_cell.length_c   1.000
_cell.angle_alpha   90.00
_cell.angle_beta   90.00
_cell.angle_gamma   90.00
#
_symmetry.space_group_name_H-M   'P 1'
#
loop_
_entity.id
_entity.type
_entity.pdbx_description
1 polymer ?
#
loop_
_entity_poly.entity_id
_entity_poly.type
_entity_poly.pdbx_seq_one_letter_code
_entity_poly.pdbx_strand_id
1 'polypeptide(L)'
;DSVDVLVGDSLDTVDPLDIIKQVPDSVEEVPDTVEEVPYSIEEVPDVDKVVDCPRCGMFHTSSIFGEACYQARRNAQRCASCGLLHEDYDIPARFFLDMDKFDCEFFIPDVEKLEMRGETIILPEQVVKKLEEMKQAKNSP
;
A
#
# COMPACT_ATOMS: atom_id res chain seq x y z
N ASP A 1 -4.16 -29.93 52.94
CA ASP A 1 -3.23 -29.60 51.85
C ASP A 1 -3.59 -28.23 51.31
N SER A 2 -3.06 -27.16 51.88
CA SER A 2 -1.71 -26.57 51.73
C SER A 2 -1.79 -25.39 50.76
N VAL A 3 -1.80 -24.19 51.35
CA VAL A 3 -1.61 -22.90 50.70
C VAL A 3 -0.12 -22.58 50.84
N ASP A 4 0.61 -22.54 49.73
CA ASP A 4 2.00 -22.08 49.69
C ASP A 4 2.00 -20.62 49.22
N VAL A 5 2.03 -19.66 50.14
CA VAL A 5 3.22 -19.03 50.77
C VAL A 5 3.96 -18.13 49.77
N LEU A 6 3.57 -16.85 49.80
CA LEU A 6 4.43 -15.72 49.48
C LEU A 6 5.47 -15.58 50.59
N VAL A 7 6.75 -15.39 50.24
CA VAL A 7 7.76 -14.51 50.89
C VAL A 7 9.17 -14.95 50.48
N GLY A 8 10.01 -13.95 50.20
CA GLY A 8 11.47 -14.03 50.26
C GLY A 8 12.15 -13.44 49.02
N ASP A 9 13.21 -12.65 49.08
CA ASP A 9 13.90 -12.00 50.20
C ASP A 9 14.84 -10.95 49.60
N SER A 10 15.22 -9.98 50.43
CA SER A 10 16.20 -8.93 50.15
C SER A 10 17.59 -9.52 49.95
N LEU A 11 18.38 -9.04 48.97
CA LEU A 11 19.84 -9.18 49.00
C LEU A 11 20.53 -7.91 48.49
N ASP A 12 20.87 -7.10 49.50
CA ASP A 12 22.03 -6.23 49.59
C ASP A 12 23.29 -6.90 49.01
N THR A 13 24.07 -6.19 48.21
CA THR A 13 25.49 -6.52 48.03
C THR A 13 26.27 -5.23 47.82
N VAL A 14 27.10 -4.92 48.82
CA VAL A 14 27.99 -3.77 48.92
C VAL A 14 29.43 -4.13 48.53
N ASP A 15 30.08 -3.17 47.84
CA ASP A 15 31.51 -2.82 47.87
C ASP A 15 32.54 -3.75 47.17
N PRO A 16 33.81 -3.34 46.89
CA PRO A 16 34.48 -2.04 47.05
C PRO A 16 35.23 -1.54 45.80
N LEU A 17 35.51 -0.24 45.74
CA LEU A 17 36.87 0.34 45.67
C LEU A 17 36.77 1.82 45.31
N ASP A 18 36.67 2.60 46.39
CA ASP A 18 37.29 3.90 46.59
C ASP A 18 38.51 4.14 45.68
N ILE A 19 38.58 5.31 45.02
CA ILE A 19 39.80 6.05 44.68
C ILE A 19 39.43 7.34 43.93
N ILE A 20 39.62 8.45 44.66
CA ILE A 20 40.23 9.71 44.20
C ILE A 20 39.30 10.90 43.84
N LYS A 21 39.20 11.76 44.87
CA LYS A 21 39.47 13.22 44.91
C LYS A 21 38.32 14.19 44.61
N GLN A 22 37.93 14.85 45.70
CA GLN A 22 37.56 16.26 45.83
C GLN A 22 37.84 17.12 44.59
N VAL A 23 36.78 17.74 44.08
CA VAL A 23 36.85 18.93 43.23
C VAL A 23 36.22 20.08 44.04
N PRO A 24 36.87 21.25 44.14
CA PRO A 24 36.44 22.32 45.02
C PRO A 24 35.23 23.06 44.44
N ASP A 25 34.43 23.57 45.37
CA ASP A 25 33.40 24.59 45.17
C ASP A 25 33.99 25.80 44.42
N SER A 26 33.38 26.17 43.29
CA SER A 26 33.53 27.51 42.71
C SER A 26 32.27 27.82 41.90
N VAL A 27 31.41 28.61 42.54
CA VAL A 27 30.32 29.34 41.90
C VAL A 27 30.98 30.44 41.06
N GLU A 28 30.96 30.28 39.74
CA GLU A 28 31.33 31.34 38.80
C GLU A 28 30.05 31.93 38.21
N GLU A 29 29.90 33.26 38.34
CA GLU A 29 28.70 34.00 37.98
C GLU A 29 28.36 33.88 36.50
N VAL A 30 27.08 33.61 36.21
CA VAL A 30 26.52 33.59 34.85
C VAL A 30 26.29 35.04 34.41
N PRO A 31 26.92 35.55 33.34
CA PRO A 31 26.47 36.80 32.75
C PRO A 31 25.15 36.56 32.02
N ASP A 32 24.14 37.35 32.37
CA ASP A 32 22.81 37.34 31.77
C ASP A 32 22.89 37.89 30.34
N THR A 33 23.27 37.04 29.38
CA THR A 33 23.20 37.38 27.96
C THR A 33 21.87 36.86 27.42
N VAL A 34 20.87 37.74 27.35
CA VAL A 34 19.68 37.52 26.54
C VAL A 34 20.14 37.50 25.08
N GLU A 35 20.37 36.30 24.53
CA GLU A 35 20.40 36.13 23.07
C GLU A 35 19.02 36.51 22.54
N GLU A 36 18.96 37.63 21.82
CA GLU A 36 17.81 37.90 20.96
C GLU A 36 17.80 36.83 19.87
N VAL A 37 17.01 35.79 20.07
CA VAL A 37 16.70 34.78 19.06
C VAL A 37 15.97 35.53 17.94
N PRO A 38 16.53 35.67 16.72
CA PRO A 38 15.71 36.10 15.61
C PRO A 38 14.68 34.99 15.41
N TYR A 39 13.41 35.31 15.63
CA TYR A 39 12.30 34.45 15.19
C TYR A 39 12.34 34.42 13.66
N SER A 40 13.20 33.56 13.11
CA SER A 40 13.06 33.08 11.75
C SER A 40 11.80 32.24 11.74
N ILE A 41 10.65 32.89 11.55
CA ILE A 41 9.48 32.21 11.03
C ILE A 41 9.93 31.76 9.64
N GLU A 42 10.37 30.51 9.52
CA GLU A 42 10.29 29.83 8.24
C GLU A 42 8.83 29.94 7.84
N GLU A 43 8.52 30.88 6.95
CA GLU A 43 7.32 30.77 6.13
C GLU A 43 7.47 29.44 5.40
N VAL A 44 6.92 28.38 6.01
CA VAL A 44 6.60 27.16 5.31
C VAL A 44 5.80 27.65 4.13
N PRO A 45 6.26 27.49 2.88
CA PRO A 45 5.41 27.87 1.78
C PRO A 45 4.18 27.00 1.97
N ASP A 46 3.02 27.64 2.16
CA ASP A 46 1.71 27.03 1.94
C ASP A 46 1.68 26.66 0.46
N VAL A 47 2.45 25.63 0.11
CA VAL A 47 2.17 24.83 -1.06
C VAL A 47 0.93 24.08 -0.63
N ASP A 48 -0.21 24.74 -0.79
CA ASP A 48 -1.39 24.07 -1.32
C ASP A 48 -0.85 23.28 -2.50
N LYS A 49 -0.46 22.03 -2.23
CA LYS A 49 -0.07 21.08 -3.25
C LYS A 49 -1.37 20.83 -3.96
N VAL A 50 -1.64 21.69 -4.92
CA VAL A 50 -2.56 21.45 -6.01
C VAL A 50 -1.95 20.26 -6.73
N VAL A 51 -2.24 19.07 -6.20
CA VAL A 51 -1.80 17.81 -6.78
C VAL A 51 -2.70 17.65 -8.00
N ASP A 52 -2.20 18.13 -9.14
CA ASP A 52 -2.66 17.67 -10.43
C ASP A 52 -2.75 16.16 -10.36
N CYS A 53 -3.95 15.60 -10.50
CA CYS A 53 -4.06 14.15 -10.55
C CYS A 53 -3.38 13.74 -11.86
N PRO A 54 -2.21 13.07 -11.81
CA PRO A 54 -1.42 12.76 -13.01
C PRO A 54 -2.17 11.80 -13.94
N ARG A 55 -3.27 11.23 -13.44
CA ARG A 55 -4.14 10.32 -14.15
C ARG A 55 -5.20 11.08 -14.95
N CYS A 56 -5.94 12.03 -14.36
CA CYS A 56 -7.06 12.71 -15.04
C CYS A 56 -6.72 14.08 -15.64
N GLY A 57 -5.56 14.65 -15.31
CA GLY A 57 -5.14 15.97 -15.80
C GLY A 57 -6.01 17.14 -15.27
N MET A 58 -6.78 16.91 -14.21
CA MET A 58 -7.66 17.88 -13.58
C MET A 58 -7.25 18.12 -12.11
N PHE A 59 -7.45 19.35 -11.65
CA PHE A 59 -7.20 19.77 -10.28
C PHE A 59 -8.23 19.18 -9.31
N HIS A 60 -7.77 18.46 -8.29
CA HIS A 60 -8.59 18.10 -7.13
C HIS A 60 -8.12 18.91 -5.92
N THR A 61 -9.02 19.65 -5.28
CA THR A 61 -8.70 20.58 -4.17
C THR A 61 -8.38 19.90 -2.84
N SER A 62 -8.30 18.56 -2.80
CA SER A 62 -7.74 17.85 -1.66
C SER A 62 -7.14 16.50 -2.08
N SER A 63 -6.06 16.10 -1.41
CA SER A 63 -5.39 14.80 -1.59
C SER A 63 -6.30 13.59 -1.32
N ILE A 64 -7.45 13.82 -0.69
CA ILE A 64 -8.45 12.80 -0.32
C ILE A 64 -9.21 12.28 -1.55
N PHE A 65 -9.25 13.04 -2.66
CA PHE A 65 -10.01 12.66 -3.86
C PHE A 65 -9.22 11.81 -4.88
N GLY A 66 -7.94 11.53 -4.65
CA GLY A 66 -7.13 10.72 -5.58
C GLY A 66 -7.70 9.33 -5.81
N GLU A 67 -8.16 8.67 -4.74
CA GLU A 67 -8.76 7.33 -4.80
C GLU A 67 -10.16 7.37 -5.43
N ALA A 68 -10.98 8.36 -5.07
CA ALA A 68 -12.31 8.53 -5.65
C ALA A 68 -12.25 8.81 -7.17
N CYS A 69 -11.31 9.65 -7.61
CA CYS A 69 -11.06 9.93 -9.02
C CYS A 69 -10.57 8.68 -9.76
N TYR A 70 -9.62 7.94 -9.15
CA TYR A 70 -9.14 6.68 -9.70
C TYR A 70 -10.27 5.67 -9.90
N GLN A 71 -11.08 5.45 -8.86
CA GLN A 71 -12.19 4.50 -8.92
C GLN A 71 -13.27 4.94 -9.91
N ALA A 72 -13.60 6.23 -9.97
CA ALA A 72 -14.57 6.76 -10.94
C ALA A 72 -14.12 6.49 -12.39
N ARG A 73 -12.83 6.66 -12.69
CA ARG A 73 -12.28 6.37 -14.02
C ARG A 73 -12.28 4.89 -14.35
N ARG A 74 -11.82 4.05 -13.42
CA ARG A 74 -11.87 2.59 -13.55
C ARG A 74 -13.30 2.12 -13.85
N ASN A 75 -14.28 2.66 -13.12
CA ASN A 75 -15.69 2.36 -13.34
C ASN A 75 -16.19 2.85 -14.71
N ALA A 76 -15.76 4.03 -15.18
CA ALA A 76 -16.12 4.57 -16.48
C ALA A 76 -15.46 3.83 -17.67
N GLN A 77 -14.32 3.18 -17.44
CA GLN A 77 -13.61 2.37 -18.44
C GLN A 77 -14.11 0.92 -18.52
N ARG A 78 -15.04 0.52 -17.66
CA ARG A 78 -15.62 -0.82 -17.71
C ARG A 78 -16.31 -1.04 -19.06
N CYS A 79 -16.13 -2.24 -19.60
CA CYS A 79 -16.72 -2.63 -20.85
C CYS A 79 -18.25 -2.61 -20.75
N ALA A 80 -18.91 -2.00 -21.74
CA ALA A 80 -20.36 -1.89 -21.74
C ALA A 80 -21.07 -3.25 -21.92
N SER A 81 -20.41 -4.24 -22.52
CA SER A 81 -21.00 -5.56 -22.76
C SER A 81 -20.85 -6.48 -21.54
N CYS A 82 -19.65 -6.60 -20.98
CA CYS A 82 -19.36 -7.56 -19.89
C CYS A 82 -19.20 -6.92 -18.52
N GLY A 83 -19.15 -5.58 -18.42
CA GLY A 83 -19.00 -4.85 -17.15
C GLY A 83 -17.61 -4.95 -16.50
N LEU A 84 -16.67 -5.68 -17.10
CA LEU A 84 -15.30 -5.83 -16.60
C LEU A 84 -14.38 -4.76 -17.17
N LEU A 85 -13.30 -4.48 -16.44
CA LEU A 85 -12.20 -3.68 -16.97
C LEU A 85 -11.19 -4.62 -17.65
N HIS A 86 -11.08 -4.56 -18.98
CA HIS A 86 -10.25 -5.50 -19.74
C HIS A 86 -8.76 -5.41 -19.36
N GLU A 87 -8.29 -4.21 -19.00
CA GLU A 87 -6.90 -3.97 -18.59
C GLU A 87 -6.45 -4.87 -17.41
N ASP A 88 -7.39 -5.30 -16.55
CA ASP A 88 -7.09 -6.21 -15.43
C ASP A 88 -6.80 -7.65 -15.90
N TYR A 89 -7.20 -8.01 -17.13
CA TYR A 89 -7.11 -9.36 -17.68
C TYR A 89 -6.16 -9.48 -18.88
N ASP A 90 -5.66 -8.37 -19.42
CA ASP A 90 -4.75 -8.36 -20.57
C ASP A 90 -3.43 -9.10 -20.27
N ILE A 91 -2.87 -8.89 -19.07
CA ILE A 91 -1.66 -9.59 -18.62
C ILE A 91 -1.87 -11.11 -18.58
N PRO A 92 -2.84 -11.67 -17.83
CA PRO A 92 -3.03 -13.11 -17.81
C PRO A 92 -3.43 -13.69 -19.18
N ALA A 93 -4.21 -12.95 -20.00
CA ALA A 93 -4.50 -13.33 -21.39
C ALA A 93 -3.22 -13.51 -22.21
N ARG A 94 -2.28 -12.58 -22.08
CA ARG A 94 -1.00 -12.62 -22.78
C ARG A 94 -0.07 -13.70 -22.29
N PHE A 95 0.04 -13.89 -20.98
CA PHE A 95 1.00 -14.82 -20.40
C PHE A 95 0.54 -16.28 -20.36
N PHE A 96 -0.77 -16.55 -20.22
CA PHE A 96 -1.27 -17.92 -20.02
C PHE A 96 -2.00 -18.51 -21.23
N LEU A 97 -2.53 -17.64 -22.10
CA LEU A 97 -3.43 -18.03 -23.18
C LEU A 97 -2.90 -17.68 -24.58
N ASP A 98 -1.71 -17.09 -24.68
CA ASP A 98 -1.05 -16.68 -25.92
C ASP A 98 -1.93 -15.80 -26.83
N MET A 99 -2.62 -14.82 -26.22
CA MET A 99 -3.38 -13.80 -26.96
C MET A 99 -2.80 -12.42 -26.67
N ASP A 100 -3.00 -11.47 -27.58
CA ASP A 100 -2.43 -10.13 -27.41
C ASP A 100 -3.09 -9.34 -26.24
N LYS A 101 -4.40 -9.52 -26.06
CA LYS A 101 -5.22 -8.85 -25.06
C LYS A 101 -6.43 -9.70 -24.67
N PHE A 102 -7.10 -9.33 -23.58
CA PHE A 102 -8.34 -9.97 -23.17
C PHE A 102 -9.47 -9.69 -24.17
N ASP A 103 -10.13 -10.74 -24.65
CA ASP A 103 -11.27 -10.68 -25.56
C ASP A 103 -12.54 -11.16 -24.85
N CYS A 104 -13.35 -10.22 -24.36
CA CYS A 104 -14.56 -10.55 -23.61
C CYS A 104 -15.58 -11.35 -24.43
N GLU A 105 -15.60 -11.23 -25.76
CA GLU A 105 -16.54 -12.00 -26.60
C GLU A 105 -16.17 -13.48 -26.64
N PHE A 106 -14.86 -13.76 -26.59
CA PHE A 106 -14.34 -15.12 -26.52
C PHE A 106 -14.49 -15.74 -25.12
N PHE A 107 -14.11 -15.00 -24.07
CA PHE A 107 -14.11 -15.50 -22.69
C PHE A 107 -15.47 -15.51 -22.02
N ILE A 108 -16.33 -14.57 -22.40
CA ILE A 108 -17.64 -14.35 -21.80
C ILE A 108 -18.68 -14.37 -22.92
N PRO A 109 -18.90 -15.55 -23.55
CA PRO A 109 -19.87 -15.68 -24.63
C PRO A 109 -21.31 -15.45 -24.17
N ASP A 110 -21.57 -15.59 -22.87
CA ASP A 110 -22.85 -15.31 -22.23
C ASP A 110 -22.59 -14.61 -20.89
N VAL A 111 -22.87 -13.32 -20.85
CA VAL A 111 -22.65 -12.46 -19.68
C VAL A 111 -23.58 -12.79 -18.51
N GLU A 112 -24.75 -13.37 -18.76
CA GLU A 112 -25.67 -13.80 -17.70
C GLU A 112 -25.14 -15.03 -16.95
N LYS A 113 -24.27 -15.81 -17.60
CA LYS A 113 -23.60 -16.99 -17.04
C LYS A 113 -22.18 -16.70 -16.57
N LEU A 114 -21.77 -15.43 -16.51
CA LEU A 114 -20.45 -15.06 -16.03
C LEU A 114 -20.32 -15.40 -14.55
N GLU A 115 -19.43 -16.35 -14.25
CA GLU A 115 -19.09 -16.72 -12.89
C GLU A 115 -17.75 -16.11 -12.48
N MET A 116 -17.72 -15.51 -11.29
CA MET A 116 -16.55 -14.83 -10.75
C MET A 116 -16.21 -15.38 -9.37
N ARG A 117 -14.90 -15.54 -9.10
CA ARG A 117 -14.36 -15.78 -7.75
C ARG A 117 -13.43 -14.62 -7.40
N GLY A 118 -13.97 -13.62 -6.70
CA GLY A 118 -13.26 -12.37 -6.48
C GLY A 118 -13.02 -11.66 -7.81
N GLU A 119 -11.75 -11.42 -8.15
CA GLU A 119 -11.34 -10.82 -9.44
C GLU A 119 -11.10 -11.87 -10.53
N THR A 120 -11.14 -13.16 -10.21
CA THR A 120 -10.87 -14.25 -11.17
C THR A 120 -12.13 -14.67 -11.90
N ILE A 121 -12.10 -14.62 -13.24
CA ILE A 121 -13.15 -15.17 -14.10
C ILE A 121 -13.06 -16.70 -14.07
N ILE A 122 -14.17 -17.37 -13.82
CA ILE A 122 -14.29 -18.82 -13.98
C ILE A 122 -14.69 -19.09 -15.43
N LEU A 123 -13.80 -19.72 -16.19
CA LEU A 123 -14.03 -19.96 -17.61
C LEU A 123 -15.08 -21.06 -17.81
N PRO A 124 -16.13 -20.82 -18.63
CA PRO A 124 -17.05 -21.87 -19.03
C PRO A 124 -16.34 -23.02 -19.76
N GLU A 125 -16.83 -24.25 -19.60
CA GLU A 125 -16.24 -25.45 -20.23
C GLU A 125 -16.04 -25.30 -21.75
N GLN A 126 -17.00 -24.65 -22.43
CA GLN A 126 -16.92 -24.38 -23.87
C GLN A 126 -15.71 -23.50 -24.26
N VAL A 127 -15.33 -22.56 -23.41
CA VAL A 127 -14.17 -21.67 -23.65
C VAL A 127 -12.88 -22.44 -23.40
N VAL A 128 -12.82 -23.22 -22.32
CA VAL A 128 -11.67 -24.08 -22.01
C VAL A 128 -11.39 -25.04 -23.16
N LYS A 129 -12.41 -25.71 -23.68
CA LYS A 129 -12.28 -26.63 -24.82
C LYS A 129 -11.70 -25.93 -26.06
N LYS A 130 -12.21 -24.74 -26.41
CA LYS A 130 -11.69 -23.96 -27.55
C LYS A 130 -10.21 -23.57 -27.36
N LEU A 131 -9.83 -23.18 -26.14
CA LEU A 131 -8.43 -22.86 -25.83
C LEU A 131 -7.51 -24.07 -25.99
N GLU A 132 -7.96 -25.25 -25.57
CA GLU A 132 -7.21 -26.50 -25.76
C GLU A 132 -7.05 -26.85 -27.23
N GLU A 133 -8.11 -26.72 -28.04
CA GLU A 133 -8.08 -26.92 -29.48
C GLU A 133 -7.09 -25.96 -30.16
N MET A 134 -7.07 -24.68 -29.77
CA MET A 134 -6.10 -23.69 -30.27
C MET A 134 -4.66 -24.06 -29.90
N LYS A 135 -4.42 -24.55 -28.68
CA LYS A 135 -3.09 -25.01 -28.25
C LYS A 135 -2.65 -26.25 -29.01
N GLN A 136 -3.54 -27.21 -29.23
CA GLN A 136 -3.26 -28.41 -30.03
C GLN A 136 -2.95 -28.06 -31.48
N ALA A 137 -3.70 -27.14 -32.09
CA ALA A 137 -3.45 -26.67 -33.46
C ALA A 137 -2.08 -25.98 -33.60
N LYS A 138 -1.64 -25.21 -32.60
CA LYS A 138 -0.30 -24.59 -32.57
C LYS A 138 0.82 -25.61 -32.39
N ASN A 139 0.56 -26.73 -31.71
CA ASN A 139 1.53 -27.78 -31.41
C ASN A 139 1.58 -28.89 -32.47
N SER A 140 0.68 -28.87 -33.46
CA SER A 140 0.69 -29.81 -34.58
C SER A 140 1.74 -29.38 -35.61
N PRO A 141 2.68 -30.26 -36.00
CA PRO A 141 3.76 -29.95 -36.93
C PRO A 141 3.31 -29.70 -38.38
#